data_AF-A0A821EFD8-F1
#
_entry.id   AF-A0A821EFD8-F1
#
_cell.length_a   1.000
_cell.length_b   1.000
_cell.length_c   1.000
_cell.angle_alpha   90.00
_cell.angle_beta   90.00
_cell.angle_gamma   90.00
#
_symmetry.space_group_name_H-M   'P 1'
#
loop_
_entity.id
_entity.type
_entity.pdbx_description
1 polymer ?
#
loop_
_entity_poly.entity_id
_entity_poly.type
_entity_poly.pdbx_seq_one_letter_code
_entity_poly.pdbx_strand_id
1 'polypeptide(L)'
;MRAIQEEKCTALIGAPIIFRDILTHPDRKKYDLTSLIFGLSGASSMHIDFLRQVEKEIPVTRMAQAYGMTETAGIITCSMWAGDNDVKRRLSS
;
A
#
# COMPACT_ATOMS: atom_id res chain seq x y z
N MET A 1 -6.06 1.26 11.95
CA MET A 1 -7.26 1.64 11.16
C MET A 1 -8.02 2.81 11.77
N ARG A 2 -8.31 2.81 13.07
CA ARG A 2 -8.96 3.95 13.75
C ARG A 2 -8.31 5.32 13.43
N ALA A 3 -6.99 5.42 13.57
CA ALA A 3 -6.25 6.65 13.23
C ALA A 3 -6.39 7.05 11.75
N ILE A 4 -6.49 6.09 10.82
CA ILE A 4 -6.69 6.39 9.39
C ILE A 4 -8.05 7.07 9.19
N GLN A 5 -9.09 6.58 9.88
CA GLN A 5 -10.43 7.15 9.82
C GLN A 5 -10.52 8.53 10.48
N GLU A 6 -9.97 8.68 11.70
CA GLU A 6 -10.03 9.92 12.48
C GLU A 6 -9.19 11.04 11.82
N GLU A 7 -7.96 10.72 11.40
CA GLU A 7 -7.01 11.71 10.85
C GLU A 7 -7.04 11.80 9.32
N LYS A 8 -7.92 11.03 8.66
CA LYS A 8 -8.02 10.95 7.20
C LYS A 8 -6.66 10.72 6.53
N CYS A 9 -5.87 9.79 7.06
CA CYS A 9 -4.54 9.50 6.53
C CYS A 9 -4.62 9.12 5.05
N THR A 10 -3.76 9.76 4.24
CA THR A 10 -3.70 9.56 2.77
C THR A 10 -2.65 8.54 2.35
N ALA A 11 -1.64 8.33 3.19
CA ALA A 11 -0.55 7.40 2.95
C ALA A 11 -0.36 6.46 4.14
N LEU A 12 -0.09 5.19 3.86
CA LEU A 12 0.33 4.20 4.84
C LEU A 12 1.69 3.65 4.42
N ILE A 13 2.68 3.81 5.29
CA ILE A 13 4.05 3.35 5.07
C ILE A 13 4.34 2.27 6.11
N GLY A 14 4.75 1.08 5.66
CA GLY A 14 5.09 0.01 6.60
C GLY A 14 5.37 -1.34 5.97
N ALA A 15 5.82 -2.30 6.77
CA ALA A 15 6.10 -3.66 6.31
C ALA A 15 4.82 -4.36 5.75
N PRO A 16 4.95 -5.34 4.85
CA PRO A 16 3.81 -6.02 4.23
C PRO A 16 2.81 -6.61 5.23
N ILE A 17 3.27 -6.98 6.42
CA ILE A 17 2.43 -7.53 7.48
C ILE A 17 1.35 -6.54 7.95
N ILE A 18 1.59 -5.24 7.88
CA ILE A 18 0.60 -4.22 8.25
C ILE A 18 -0.57 -4.22 7.27
N PHE A 19 -0.28 -4.33 5.96
CA PHE A 19 -1.31 -4.46 4.94
C PHE A 19 -2.07 -5.79 5.08
N ARG A 20 -1.36 -6.86 5.45
CA ARG A 20 -1.99 -8.17 5.72
C ARG A 20 -2.94 -8.10 6.91
N ASP A 21 -2.51 -7.47 8.00
CA ASP A 21 -3.34 -7.28 9.20
C ASP A 21 -4.62 -6.53 8.84
N ILE A 22 -4.52 -5.42 8.12
CA ILE A 22 -5.69 -4.68 7.62
C ILE A 22 -6.60 -5.58 6.78
N LEU A 23 -6.04 -6.35 5.83
CA LEU A 23 -6.83 -7.26 4.99
C LEU A 23 -7.60 -8.31 5.81
N THR A 24 -6.96 -8.90 6.81
CA THR A 24 -7.52 -10.01 7.60
C THR A 24 -8.31 -9.55 8.83
N HIS A 25 -8.29 -8.26 9.17
CA HIS A 25 -8.91 -7.78 10.40
C HIS A 25 -10.43 -7.98 10.36
N PRO A 26 -11.04 -8.64 11.36
CA PRO A 26 -12.48 -8.95 11.35
C PRO A 26 -13.34 -7.69 11.30
N ASP A 27 -12.90 -6.62 11.96
CA ASP A 27 -13.59 -5.33 11.99
C ASP A 27 -13.21 -4.36 10.86
N ARG A 28 -12.43 -4.78 9.84
CA ARG A 28 -11.98 -3.89 8.75
C ARG A 28 -13.14 -3.07 8.15
N LYS A 29 -14.28 -3.73 7.91
CA LYS A 29 -15.47 -3.13 7.30
C LYS A 29 -16.17 -2.08 8.19
N LYS A 30 -15.81 -1.98 9.48
CA LYS A 30 -16.32 -0.96 10.40
C LYS A 30 -15.57 0.37 10.29
N TYR A 31 -14.42 0.39 9.60
CA TYR A 31 -13.60 1.58 9.45
C TYR A 31 -13.71 2.15 8.03
N ASP A 32 -13.90 3.46 7.94
CA ASP A 32 -13.75 4.21 6.70
C ASP A 32 -12.26 4.40 6.37
N LEU A 33 -11.78 3.66 5.38
CA LEU A 33 -10.40 3.72 4.89
C LEU A 33 -10.29 4.49 3.57
N THR A 34 -11.36 5.12 3.09
CA THR A 34 -11.41 5.73 1.74
C THR A 34 -10.43 6.88 1.54
N SER A 35 -9.94 7.50 2.62
CA SER A 35 -8.88 8.51 2.55
C SER A 35 -7.53 7.94 2.11
N LEU A 36 -7.31 6.63 2.30
CA LEU A 36 -6.03 5.99 2.07
C LEU A 36 -5.79 5.71 0.58
N ILE A 37 -5.10 6.64 -0.09
CA ILE A 37 -4.85 6.63 -1.54
C ILE A 37 -3.49 6.05 -1.93
N PHE A 38 -2.52 6.04 -1.00
CA PHE A 38 -1.16 5.56 -1.26
C PHE A 38 -0.70 4.55 -0.20
N GLY A 39 -0.14 3.43 -0.65
CA GLY A 39 0.54 2.47 0.22
C GLY A 39 1.99 2.29 -0.21
N LEU A 40 2.92 2.38 0.74
CA LEU A 40 4.32 2.06 0.52
C LEU A 40 4.72 0.94 1.47
N SER A 41 5.26 -0.13 0.90
CA SER A 41 5.85 -1.20 1.68
C SER A 41 7.33 -1.33 1.47
N GLY A 42 8.01 -1.83 2.50
CA GLY A 42 9.45 -2.02 2.52
C GLY A 42 9.85 -3.14 3.48
N ALA A 43 11.16 -3.35 3.62
CA ALA A 43 11.79 -4.36 4.49
C ALA A 43 11.59 -5.84 4.09
N SER A 44 10.51 -6.21 3.38
CA SER A 44 10.35 -7.55 2.81
C SER A 44 9.61 -7.53 1.48
N SER A 45 9.67 -8.67 0.77
CA SER A 45 9.05 -8.85 -0.54
C SER A 45 7.53 -9.01 -0.45
N MET A 46 6.81 -8.36 -1.36
CA MET A 46 5.38 -8.57 -1.60
C MET A 46 5.17 -9.45 -2.83
N HIS A 47 4.46 -10.56 -2.67
CA HIS A 47 4.05 -11.39 -3.80
C HIS A 47 2.96 -10.71 -4.63
N ILE A 48 2.92 -11.00 -5.94
CA ILE A 48 1.97 -10.35 -6.86
C ILE A 48 0.51 -10.58 -6.48
N ASP A 49 0.17 -11.78 -5.97
CA ASP A 49 -1.20 -12.10 -5.55
C ASP A 49 -1.61 -11.29 -4.31
N PHE A 50 -0.65 -11.00 -3.44
CA PHE A 50 -0.89 -10.13 -2.28
C PHE A 50 -1.14 -8.68 -2.73
N LEU A 51 -0.36 -8.17 -3.69
CA LEU A 51 -0.58 -6.82 -4.25
C LEU A 51 -1.95 -6.68 -4.92
N ARG A 52 -2.36 -7.70 -5.69
CA ARG A 52 -3.70 -7.75 -6.30
C ARG A 52 -4.81 -7.77 -5.24
N GLN A 53 -4.62 -8.53 -4.16
CA GLN A 53 -5.58 -8.57 -3.07
C GLN A 53 -5.69 -7.20 -2.37
N VAL A 54 -4.55 -6.56 -2.08
CA VAL A 54 -4.50 -5.20 -1.52
C VAL A 54 -5.24 -4.21 -2.42
N GLU A 55 -4.95 -4.19 -3.73
CA GLU A 55 -5.62 -3.29 -4.68
C GLU A 55 -7.14 -3.55 -4.79
N LYS A 56 -7.58 -4.80 -4.60
CA LYS A 56 -8.99 -5.18 -4.67
C LYS A 56 -9.78 -4.85 -3.40
N GLU A 57 -9.15 -4.98 -2.23
CA GLU A 57 -9.85 -4.98 -0.94
C GLU A 57 -9.58 -3.74 -0.08
N ILE A 58 -8.47 -3.04 -0.34
CA ILE A 58 -8.09 -1.79 0.30
C ILE A 58 -8.22 -0.67 -0.75
N PRO A 59 -8.81 0.49 -0.43
CA PRO A 59 -9.07 1.58 -1.39
C PRO A 59 -7.80 2.30 -1.92
N VAL A 60 -6.61 1.74 -1.73
CA VAL A 60 -5.36 2.31 -2.20
C VAL A 60 -5.33 2.37 -3.73
N THR A 61 -5.08 3.56 -4.28
CA THR A 61 -5.02 3.79 -5.72
C THR A 61 -3.64 3.53 -6.30
N ARG A 62 -2.61 3.56 -5.45
CA ARG A 62 -1.20 3.39 -5.80
C ARG A 62 -0.48 2.62 -4.69
N MET A 63 0.30 1.62 -5.09
CA MET A 63 1.17 0.85 -4.20
C MET A 63 2.62 0.99 -4.66
N ALA A 64 3.56 1.06 -3.73
CA ALA A 64 4.98 1.08 -4.00
C ALA A 64 5.75 0.10 -3.10
N GLN A 65 6.81 -0.48 -3.64
CA GLN A 65 7.79 -1.26 -2.90
C GLN A 65 9.09 -0.47 -2.82
N ALA A 66 9.47 -0.08 -1.61
CA ALA A 66 10.76 0.51 -1.32
C ALA A 66 11.74 -0.56 -0.83
N TYR A 67 13.00 -0.42 -1.23
CA TYR A 67 14.13 -1.10 -0.63
C TYR A 67 15.11 -0.06 -0.12
N GLY A 68 15.65 -0.31 1.07
CA GLY A 68 16.47 0.64 1.78
C GLY A 68 17.05 0.05 3.05
N MET A 69 18.13 0.66 3.54
CA MET A 69 18.78 0.30 4.79
C MET A 69 19.13 1.58 5.56
N THR A 70 19.33 1.45 6.87
CA THR A 70 19.77 2.58 7.68
C THR A 70 21.14 3.10 7.24
N GLU A 71 22.02 2.20 6.80
CA GLU A 71 23.37 2.42 6.31
C GLU A 71 23.40 3.23 5.00
N THR A 72 22.26 3.33 4.31
CA THR A 72 22.11 4.09 3.07
C THR A 72 21.20 5.31 3.25
N ALA A 73 21.03 5.78 4.49
CA ALA A 73 20.16 6.90 4.83
C ALA A 73 18.69 6.71 4.44
N GLY A 74 18.19 5.46 4.51
CA GLY A 74 16.79 5.14 4.27
C GLY A 74 16.58 4.45 2.92
N ILE A 75 15.76 5.03 2.03
CA ILE A 75 15.30 4.38 0.80
C ILE A 75 16.34 4.53 -0.31
N ILE A 76 16.78 3.40 -0.88
CA ILE A 76 17.70 3.35 -2.04
C ILE A 76 16.89 3.29 -3.34
N THR A 77 15.92 2.38 -3.41
CA THR A 77 15.09 2.18 -4.60
C THR A 77 13.61 2.13 -4.23
N CYS A 78 12.76 2.62 -5.13
CA CYS A 78 11.32 2.60 -4.96
C CYS A 78 10.68 2.22 -6.30
N SER A 79 9.97 1.10 -6.33
CA SER A 79 9.28 0.59 -7.51
C SER A 79 7.78 0.73 -7.33
N MET A 80 7.09 1.34 -8.28
CA MET A 80 5.64 1.45 -8.26
C MET A 80 4.99 0.18 -8.79
N TRP A 81 3.93 -0.27 -8.11
CA TRP A 81 3.03 -1.30 -8.62
C TRP A 81 2.24 -0.73 -9.80
N ALA A 82 2.51 -1.31 -10.95
CA ALA A 82 1.89 -1.00 -12.23
C ALA A 82 0.39 -1.39 -12.27
N GLY A 83 0.02 -2.43 -11.52
CA GLY A 83 -1.28 -3.10 -11.70
C GLY A 83 -1.31 -3.90 -12.99
N ASP A 84 -2.33 -4.73 -13.14
CA ASP A 84 -2.59 -5.42 -14.41
C ASP A 84 -3.08 -4.44 -15.52
N ASN A 85 -3.38 -3.18 -15.16
CA ASN A 85 -3.83 -2.10 -16.08
C ASN A 85 -2.75 -1.03 -16.37
N ASP A 86 -1.46 -1.35 -16.21
CA ASP A 86 -0.32 -0.41 -16.35
C ASP A 86 -0.40 0.48 -17.60
N VAL A 87 -0.68 -0.12 -18.75
CA VAL A 87 -0.71 0.56 -20.05
C VAL A 87 -1.77 1.67 -20.08
N LYS A 88 -2.96 1.42 -19.49
CA LYS A 88 -4.02 2.43 -19.41
C LYS A 88 -3.69 3.54 -18.43
N ARG A 89 -2.99 3.24 -17.34
CA ARG A 89 -2.57 4.23 -16.32
C ARG A 89 -1.46 5.16 -16.81
N ARG A 90 -0.59 4.71 -17.71
CA ARG A 90 0.54 5.50 -18.25
C ARG A 90 0.16 6.43 -19.40
N LEU A 91 -0.91 6.13 -20.12
CA LEU A 91 -1.37 6.88 -21.29
C LEU A 91 -2.53 7.86 -20.99
N SER A 92 -2.97 7.94 -19.72
CA SER A 92 -4.08 8.77 -19.25
C SER A 92 -3.64 10.10 -18.61
N SER A 93 -2.37 10.47 -18.75
CA SER A 93 -1.82 11.76 -18.28
C SER A 93 -2.01 12.87 -19.32
#